data_AF-A0A0G4PW97-F1
#
_entry.id   AF-A0A0G4PW97-F1
#
_cell.length_a   1.000
_cell.length_b   1.000
_cell.length_c   1.000
_cell.angle_alpha   90.00
_cell.angle_beta   90.00
_cell.angle_gamma   90.00
#
_symmetry.space_group_name_H-M   'P 1'
#
loop_
_entity.id
_entity.type
_entity.pdbx_description
1 polymer ?
#
loop_
_entity_poly.entity_id
_entity_poly.type
_entity_poly.pdbx_seq_one_letter_code
_entity_poly.pdbx_strand_id
1 'polypeptide(L)'
;MSGYFSYSWFSPSVVQWARSDESIGYFSLYPTETALKADVAPYTLNLTYPLGNSSSTFTFALATNPLGQKRDITGFDDVDGLKIEVVGGTVDPIPQISFCGLLGGSCEAIHNFEFWNITFGMPPDSSDVPQVQFTFEQR
;
A
#
# COMPACT_ATOMS: atom_id res chain seq x y z
N MET A 1 31.10 1.26 -16.76
CA MET A 1 29.84 0.50 -16.83
C MET A 1 28.72 1.52 -16.78
N SER A 2 28.01 1.72 -17.88
CA SER A 2 26.90 2.68 -17.96
C SER A 2 25.72 2.14 -17.18
N GLY A 3 25.53 2.61 -15.95
CA GLY A 3 24.35 2.31 -15.15
C GLY A 3 23.18 3.09 -15.73
N TYR A 4 22.31 2.41 -16.48
CA TYR A 4 20.98 2.95 -16.76
C TYR A 4 20.20 2.91 -15.44
N PHE A 5 20.12 4.05 -14.76
CA PHE A 5 19.11 4.23 -13.73
C PHE A 5 17.76 4.36 -14.44
N SER A 6 17.03 3.25 -14.52
CA SER A 6 15.62 3.26 -14.86
C SER A 6 14.88 4.00 -13.74
N TYR A 7 14.67 5.30 -13.90
CA TYR A 7 13.67 6.02 -13.11
C TYR A 7 12.30 5.62 -13.65
N SER A 8 11.71 4.57 -13.07
CA SER A 8 10.32 4.21 -13.34
C SER A 8 9.55 4.18 -12.03
N TRP A 9 9.29 5.35 -11.44
CA TRP A 9 8.25 5.45 -10.41
C TRP A 9 6.89 5.60 -11.09
N PHE A 10 6.43 4.53 -11.71
CA PHE A 10 5.02 4.41 -12.10
C PHE A 10 4.27 3.82 -10.91
N SER A 11 3.54 4.67 -10.18
CA SER A 11 2.56 4.17 -9.21
C SER A 11 1.16 4.26 -9.82
N PRO A 12 0.55 3.12 -10.15
CA PRO A 12 -0.72 3.10 -10.87
C PRO A 12 -1.92 3.48 -9.99
N SER A 13 -1.75 3.57 -8.67
CA SER A 13 -2.78 4.05 -7.75
C SER A 13 -2.18 4.69 -6.51
N VAL A 14 -2.63 5.91 -6.20
CA VAL A 14 -2.21 6.65 -5.02
C VAL A 14 -3.44 7.23 -4.33
N VAL A 15 -3.56 7.01 -3.03
CA VAL A 15 -4.50 7.70 -2.15
C VAL A 15 -3.71 8.71 -1.33
N GLN A 16 -4.21 9.94 -1.25
CA GLN A 16 -3.59 11.01 -0.47
C GLN A 16 -4.62 11.72 0.39
N TRP A 17 -4.22 12.18 1.57
CA TRP A 17 -5.06 12.93 2.48
C TRP A 17 -4.25 13.99 3.22
N ALA A 18 -4.92 15.06 3.63
CA ALA A 18 -4.33 16.06 4.51
C ALA A 18 -4.40 15.57 5.96
N ARG A 19 -3.30 15.76 6.70
CA ARG A 19 -3.21 15.48 8.15
C ARG A 19 -3.33 16.77 8.95
N SER A 20 -3.52 16.65 10.26
CA SER A 20 -3.71 17.80 11.16
C SER A 20 -2.49 18.73 11.24
N ASP A 21 -1.30 18.24 10.91
CA ASP A 21 -0.05 18.99 10.89
C ASP A 21 0.26 19.61 9.50
N GLU A 22 -0.74 19.65 8.61
CA GLU A 22 -0.64 20.13 7.23
C GLU A 22 0.24 19.26 6.31
N SER A 23 0.80 18.16 6.82
CA SER A 23 1.50 17.17 5.99
C SER A 23 0.51 16.33 5.17
N ILE A 24 1.04 15.69 4.13
CA ILE A 24 0.26 14.81 3.24
C ILE A 24 0.58 13.36 3.57
N GLY A 25 -0.45 12.60 3.96
CA GLY A 25 -0.38 11.15 4.00
C GLY A 25 -0.52 10.56 2.60
N TYR A 26 0.09 9.40 2.37
CA TYR A 26 -0.06 8.65 1.14
C TYR A 26 -0.21 7.15 1.40
N PHE A 27 -0.95 6.48 0.52
CA PHE A 27 -1.05 5.03 0.42
C PHE A 27 -0.98 4.68 -1.06
N SER A 28 0.18 4.16 -1.48
CA SER A 28 0.60 4.10 -2.88
C SER A 28 0.91 2.67 -3.27
N LEU A 29 0.30 2.16 -4.33
CA LEU A 29 0.60 0.82 -4.82
C LEU A 29 2.02 0.78 -5.41
N TYR A 30 2.79 -0.20 -4.96
CA TYR A 30 4.04 -0.63 -5.57
C TYR A 30 3.75 -1.86 -6.44
N PRO A 31 3.53 -1.68 -7.75
CA PRO A 31 3.03 -2.75 -8.60
C PRO A 31 4.10 -3.81 -8.85
N THR A 32 3.70 -5.07 -8.72
CA THR A 32 4.52 -6.26 -9.05
C THR A 32 4.02 -6.96 -10.31
N GLU A 33 2.76 -6.72 -10.68
CA GLU A 33 2.09 -7.35 -11.82
C GLU A 33 2.10 -6.48 -13.08
N THR A 34 2.05 -7.15 -14.23
CA THR A 34 2.12 -6.50 -15.55
C THR A 34 0.80 -5.91 -16.04
N ALA A 35 -0.31 -6.31 -15.43
CA ALA A 35 -1.65 -5.82 -15.76
C ALA A 35 -2.41 -5.47 -14.48
N LEU A 36 -2.99 -4.28 -14.43
CA LEU A 36 -3.84 -3.81 -13.36
C LEU A 36 -5.12 -3.20 -13.93
N LYS A 37 -6.25 -3.59 -13.36
CA LYS A 37 -7.52 -2.88 -13.50
C LYS A 37 -7.79 -2.14 -12.18
N ALA A 38 -7.95 -0.83 -12.28
CA ALA A 38 -8.30 0.02 -11.15
C ALA A 38 -9.69 0.62 -11.36
N ASP A 39 -10.61 0.35 -10.44
CA ASP A 39 -11.94 0.97 -10.39
C ASP A 39 -11.94 1.94 -9.19
N VAL A 40 -12.05 3.24 -9.47
CA VAL A 40 -11.97 4.32 -8.48
C VAL A 40 -13.28 5.08 -8.43
N ALA A 41 -13.78 5.34 -7.23
CA ALA A 41 -14.92 6.21 -6.98
C ALA A 41 -14.68 7.01 -5.68
N PRO A 42 -15.51 8.01 -5.33
CA PRO A 42 -15.34 8.75 -4.10
C PRO A 42 -15.21 7.81 -2.90
N TYR A 43 -14.09 7.94 -2.17
CA TYR A 43 -13.80 7.17 -0.96
C TYR A 43 -13.66 5.66 -1.14
N THR A 44 -13.50 5.16 -2.38
CA THR A 44 -13.34 3.73 -2.64
C THR A 44 -12.24 3.45 -3.66
N LEU A 45 -11.48 2.38 -3.45
CA LEU A 45 -10.47 1.90 -4.38
C LEU A 45 -10.60 0.38 -4.54
N ASN A 46 -10.82 -0.09 -5.77
CA ASN A 46 -10.79 -1.50 -6.09
C ASN A 46 -9.68 -1.75 -7.12
N LEU A 47 -8.79 -2.68 -6.79
CA LEU A 47 -7.66 -3.07 -7.63
C LEU A 47 -7.76 -4.55 -7.95
N THR A 48 -7.61 -4.89 -9.22
CA THR A 48 -7.63 -6.28 -9.70
C THR A 48 -6.44 -6.53 -10.61
N TYR A 49 -5.75 -7.65 -10.41
CA TYR A 49 -4.71 -8.12 -11.33
C TYR A 49 -5.29 -9.20 -12.25
N PRO A 50 -5.81 -8.85 -13.45
CA PRO A 50 -6.53 -9.79 -14.31
C PRO A 50 -5.66 -10.92 -14.85
N LEU A 51 -4.33 -10.75 -14.85
CA LEU A 51 -3.36 -11.76 -15.27
C LEU A 51 -2.60 -12.37 -14.07
N GLY A 52 -2.98 -12.00 -12.85
CA GLY A 52 -2.38 -12.51 -11.62
C GLY A 52 -2.90 -13.91 -11.26
N ASN A 53 -2.29 -14.51 -10.24
CA ASN A 53 -2.62 -15.84 -9.74
C ASN A 53 -2.39 -15.92 -8.21
N SER A 54 -2.39 -17.12 -7.62
CA SER A 54 -2.18 -17.34 -6.18
C SER A 54 -0.84 -16.86 -5.63
N SER A 55 0.14 -16.57 -6.48
CA SER A 55 1.42 -15.97 -6.06
C SER A 55 1.44 -14.43 -6.13
N SER A 56 0.39 -13.82 -6.68
CA SER A 56 0.29 -12.36 -6.80
C SER A 56 0.08 -11.70 -5.44
N THR A 57 0.66 -10.50 -5.29
CA THR A 57 0.55 -9.70 -4.07
C THR A 57 0.23 -8.24 -4.39
N PHE A 58 -0.56 -7.60 -3.54
CA PHE A 58 -0.73 -6.15 -3.56
C PHE A 58 0.11 -5.55 -2.44
N THR A 59 1.21 -4.88 -2.82
CA THR A 59 2.13 -4.22 -1.89
C THR A 59 1.97 -2.71 -1.98
N PHE A 60 1.73 -2.07 -0.85
CA PHE A 60 1.58 -0.62 -0.75
C PHE A 60 2.68 -0.01 0.09
N ALA A 61 3.19 1.13 -0.37
CA ALA A 61 3.94 2.05 0.46
C ALA A 61 2.95 2.99 1.18
N LEU A 62 2.94 2.91 2.51
CA LEU A 62 2.14 3.75 3.39
C LEU A 62 3.05 4.77 4.08
N ALA A 63 2.65 6.05 4.04
CA ALA A 63 3.36 7.12 4.71
C ALA A 63 3.54 6.84 6.20
N THR A 64 4.71 7.17 6.74
CA THR A 64 4.89 7.24 8.19
C THR A 64 3.99 8.31 8.79
N ASN A 65 3.49 8.07 10.00
CA ASN A 65 2.75 9.08 10.75
C ASN A 65 3.67 10.24 11.16
N PRO A 66 3.10 11.46 11.31
CA PRO A 66 3.84 12.62 11.79
C PRO A 66 4.55 12.40 13.13
N LEU A 67 5.52 13.28 13.41
CA LEU A 67 6.12 13.35 14.75
C LEU A 67 5.05 13.69 15.79
N GLY A 68 5.09 13.01 16.93
CA GLY A 68 4.09 13.15 18.00
C GLY A 68 2.88 12.22 17.88
N GLN A 69 2.70 11.54 16.74
CA GLN A 69 1.69 10.50 16.56
C GLN A 69 2.28 9.09 16.77
N LYS A 70 1.40 8.07 16.84
CA LYS A 70 1.83 6.67 16.94
C LYS A 70 2.73 6.31 15.76
N ARG A 71 3.96 5.89 16.04
CA ARG A 71 4.97 5.61 15.00
C ARG A 71 4.91 4.19 14.47
N ASP A 72 4.68 3.22 15.37
CA ASP A 72 4.56 1.81 15.02
C ASP A 72 3.17 1.50 14.47
N ILE A 73 3.09 1.12 13.21
CA ILE A 73 1.84 0.73 12.56
C ILE A 73 1.72 -0.78 12.63
N THR A 74 0.72 -1.27 13.35
CA THR A 74 0.39 -2.70 13.48
C THR A 74 -0.88 -3.08 12.73
N GLY A 75 -1.63 -2.08 12.26
CA GLY A 75 -2.85 -2.21 11.46
C GLY A 75 -3.35 -0.84 11.01
N PHE A 76 -4.40 -0.80 10.20
CA PHE A 76 -4.92 0.46 9.66
C PHE A 76 -5.52 1.40 10.71
N ASP A 77 -5.90 0.90 11.89
CA ASP A 77 -6.38 1.75 12.99
C ASP A 77 -5.30 2.70 13.51
N ASP A 78 -4.03 2.37 13.30
CA ASP A 78 -2.89 3.19 13.70
C ASP A 78 -2.58 4.32 12.71
N VAL A 79 -3.27 4.39 11.57
CA VAL A 79 -3.03 5.41 10.53
C VAL A 79 -3.60 6.77 10.97
N ASP A 80 -2.74 7.78 10.92
CA ASP A 80 -3.10 9.15 11.27
C ASP A 80 -3.87 9.85 10.13
N GLY A 81 -5.00 10.48 10.45
CA GLY A 81 -5.79 11.33 9.55
C GLY A 81 -6.67 10.61 8.51
N LEU A 82 -6.58 9.28 8.40
CA LEU A 82 -7.40 8.50 7.47
C LEU A 82 -7.77 7.14 8.06
N LYS A 83 -9.06 6.82 8.05
CA LYS A 83 -9.54 5.46 8.25
C LYS A 83 -9.44 4.70 6.94
N ILE A 84 -8.78 3.56 6.95
CA ILE A 84 -8.65 2.65 5.80
C ILE A 84 -9.30 1.32 6.19
N GLU A 85 -10.26 0.86 5.41
CA GLU A 85 -10.92 -0.43 5.64
C GLU A 85 -10.79 -1.32 4.41
N VAL A 86 -10.38 -2.58 4.62
CA VAL A 86 -10.45 -3.62 3.59
C VAL A 86 -11.85 -4.20 3.61
N VAL A 87 -12.64 -3.90 2.58
CA VAL A 87 -14.07 -4.24 2.54
C VAL A 87 -14.37 -5.48 1.70
N GLY A 88 -13.38 -6.00 0.98
CA GLY A 88 -13.54 -7.21 0.17
C GLY A 88 -12.38 -7.45 -0.80
N GLY A 89 -12.64 -8.36 -1.74
CA GLY A 89 -11.64 -8.89 -2.66
C GLY A 89 -11.37 -10.37 -2.39
N THR A 90 -10.30 -10.88 -2.98
CA THR A 90 -9.93 -12.30 -2.95
C THR A 90 -8.63 -12.56 -2.20
N VAL A 91 -7.90 -11.50 -1.83
CA VAL A 91 -6.71 -11.57 -0.98
C VAL A 91 -7.08 -11.90 0.46
N ASP A 92 -6.11 -12.39 1.24
CA ASP A 92 -6.24 -12.43 2.70
C ASP A 92 -6.42 -10.98 3.20
N PRO A 93 -7.49 -10.65 3.95
CA PRO A 93 -7.75 -9.29 4.40
C PRO A 93 -6.75 -8.80 5.46
N ILE A 94 -5.94 -9.68 6.05
CA ILE A 94 -4.92 -9.33 7.04
C ILE A 94 -3.56 -9.17 6.33
N PRO A 95 -3.06 -7.94 6.17
CA PRO A 95 -1.79 -7.74 5.48
C PRO A 95 -0.59 -8.08 6.37
N GLN A 96 0.52 -8.41 5.73
CA GLN A 96 1.84 -8.33 6.35
C GLN A 96 2.29 -6.87 6.39
N ILE A 97 2.74 -6.41 7.56
CA ILE A 97 3.17 -5.04 7.79
C ILE A 97 4.63 -5.01 8.21
N SER A 98 5.42 -4.19 7.54
CA SER A 98 6.85 -4.03 7.79
C SER A 98 7.27 -2.57 7.68
N PHE A 99 8.22 -2.15 8.52
CA PHE A 99 8.79 -0.81 8.44
C PHE A 99 10.04 -0.83 7.56
N CYS A 100 10.08 0.04 6.55
CA CYS A 100 11.25 0.25 5.70
C CYS A 100 11.92 1.57 6.08
N GLY A 101 12.96 1.50 6.91
CA GLY A 101 13.60 2.66 7.53
C GLY A 101 15.05 2.88 7.08
N LEU A 102 15.57 4.08 7.32
CA LEU A 102 16.97 4.43 7.06
C LEU A 102 17.92 3.91 8.14
N LEU A 103 17.42 3.79 9.37
CA LEU A 103 18.20 3.44 10.57
C LEU A 103 17.68 2.18 11.26
N GLY A 104 16.97 1.32 10.54
CA GLY A 104 16.37 0.09 11.04
C GLY A 104 15.12 -0.30 10.28
N GLY A 105 14.36 -1.25 10.83
CA GLY A 105 13.21 -1.85 10.17
C GLY A 105 13.55 -3.20 9.55
N SER A 106 12.58 -3.80 8.85
CA SER A 106 12.70 -5.13 8.25
C SER A 106 12.88 -5.09 6.73
N CYS A 107 12.92 -3.89 6.14
CA CYS A 107 13.18 -3.65 4.72
C CYS A 107 13.93 -2.33 4.51
N GLU A 108 14.47 -2.13 3.31
CA GLU A 108 15.22 -0.93 2.95
C GLU A 108 14.31 0.22 2.53
N ALA A 109 14.66 1.44 2.96
CA ALA A 109 14.01 2.65 2.48
C ALA A 109 14.22 2.84 0.96
N ILE A 110 13.23 3.45 0.30
CA ILE A 110 13.30 3.75 -1.13
C ILE A 110 13.60 5.23 -1.31
N HIS A 111 14.62 5.57 -2.11
CA HIS A 111 15.02 6.96 -2.36
C HIS A 111 15.25 7.79 -1.07
N ASN A 112 15.71 7.14 0.00
CA ASN A 112 15.86 7.70 1.34
C ASN A 112 14.53 8.17 2.00
N PHE A 113 13.39 7.67 1.54
CA PHE A 113 12.10 7.86 2.19
C PHE A 113 11.72 6.62 2.99
N GLU A 114 11.40 6.84 4.27
CA GLU A 114 10.89 5.81 5.16
C GLU A 114 9.39 5.62 4.96
N PHE A 115 8.93 4.37 4.98
CA PHE A 115 7.53 4.03 4.77
C PHE A 115 7.18 2.69 5.44
N TRP A 116 5.88 2.46 5.61
CA TRP A 116 5.35 1.16 6.00
C TRP A 116 4.98 0.37 4.75
N ASN A 117 5.56 -0.80 4.58
CA ASN A 117 5.21 -1.74 3.53
C ASN A 117 4.04 -2.61 4.01
N ILE A 118 2.92 -2.50 3.31
CA ILE A 118 1.68 -3.22 3.59
C ILE A 118 1.43 -4.19 2.43
N THR A 119 1.54 -5.49 2.68
CA THR A 119 1.44 -6.51 1.63
C THR A 119 0.27 -7.45 1.88
N PHE A 120 -0.65 -7.50 0.91
CA PHE A 120 -1.74 -8.46 0.85
C PHE A 120 -1.36 -9.59 -0.11
N GLY A 121 -1.50 -10.84 0.35
CA GLY A 121 -1.27 -12.03 -0.46
C GLY A 121 -2.58 -12.76 -0.76
N MET A 122 -2.59 -13.55 -1.83
CA MET A 122 -3.67 -14.50 -2.06
C MET A 122 -3.60 -15.65 -1.04
N PRO A 123 -4.76 -16.21 -0.64
CA PRO A 123 -4.78 -17.46 0.11
C PRO A 123 -4.04 -18.57 -0.66
N PRO A 124 -3.34 -19.49 0.03
CA PRO A 124 -2.68 -20.62 -0.61
C PRO A 124 -3.64 -21.41 -1.50
N ASP A 125 -3.16 -21.83 -2.66
CA ASP A 125 -3.92 -22.64 -3.64
C ASP A 125 -5.21 -22.00 -4.18
N SER A 126 -5.43 -20.70 -3.97
CA SER A 126 -6.57 -19.99 -4.56
C SER A 126 -6.51 -19.98 -6.09
N SER A 127 -7.65 -20.23 -6.74
CA SER A 127 -7.84 -20.09 -8.19
C SER A 127 -8.54 -18.79 -8.58
N ASP A 128 -8.81 -17.92 -7.61
CA ASP A 128 -9.53 -16.67 -7.85
C ASP A 128 -8.61 -15.62 -8.49
N VAL A 129 -9.22 -14.67 -9.20
CA VAL A 129 -8.49 -13.53 -9.77
C VAL A 129 -8.11 -12.57 -8.63
N PRO A 130 -6.81 -12.21 -8.45
CA PRO A 130 -6.39 -11.35 -7.35
C PRO A 130 -7.08 -9.99 -7.36
N GLN A 131 -7.74 -9.68 -6.25
CA GLN A 131 -8.46 -8.42 -6.05
C GLN A 131 -8.38 -7.96 -4.60
N VAL A 132 -8.26 -6.64 -4.41
CA VAL A 132 -8.37 -5.98 -3.10
C VAL A 132 -9.27 -4.74 -3.20
N GLN A 133 -10.15 -4.56 -2.23
CA GLN A 133 -11.12 -3.47 -2.20
C GLN A 133 -11.02 -2.70 -0.89
N PHE A 134 -10.95 -1.36 -0.99
CA PHE A 134 -10.82 -0.46 0.13
C PHE A 134 -11.93 0.59 0.16
N THR A 135 -12.30 1.00 1.38
CA THR A 135 -13.01 2.25 1.65
C THR A 135 -12.18 3.18 2.51
N PHE A 136 -12.42 4.48 2.38
CA PHE A 136 -11.67 5.53 3.07
C PHE A 136 -12.60 6.52 3.75
N GLU A 137 -12.24 6.96 4.95
CA GLU A 137 -12.98 8.01 5.65
C GLU A 137 -11.98 8.96 6.33
N GLN A 138 -12.08 10.26 6.06
CA GLN A 138 -11.19 11.25 6.64
C GLN A 138 -11.49 11.43 8.14
N ARG A 139 -10.44 11.55 8.95
CA ARG A 139 -10.55 11.78 10.40
C ARG A 139 -10.13 13.21 10.76
#